data_AF-H9GJQ5-F1
#
_entry.id   AF-H9GJQ5-F1
#
_cell.length_a   1.000
_cell.length_b   1.000
_cell.length_c   1.000
_cell.angle_alpha   90.00
_cell.angle_beta   90.00
_cell.angle_gamma   90.00
#
_symmetry.space_group_name_H-M   'P 1'
#
loop_
_entity.id
_entity.type
_entity.pdbx_description
1 polymer ?
#
loop_
_entity_poly.entity_id
_entity_poly.type
_entity_poly.pdbx_seq_one_letter_code
_entity_poly.pdbx_strand_id
1 'polypeptide(L)'
;SSNVERMWLPNLLGQCSDSSLSGPEMKVVTMLELGKPLEMIQLLQTPWEERFKICLDLIELLYYMSNSPLGPIALLDFQPRQFVLVNGSLKVTDLDDVTTTELPCRADEDCMLEFPTKNFSLQCTLQGKCEGINEKRNLFNAYRYFFTYLLPHTAPVALQPILKDILNATGDLRYGVNETLRAFQKVLYLYKSGLYLQRKTSNLRDYIALKGFHSTDTDDYKCWPSKSHLGCMLSVHNAEEAATICNSHPQCQHFSIMLQKTWAGKSK
;
A
#
# COMPACT_ATOMS: atom_id res chain seq x y z
N SER A 1 21.76 -5.13 -8.18
CA SER A 1 21.06 -3.84 -8.06
C SER A 1 19.96 -3.66 -9.12
N SER A 2 20.22 -3.94 -10.40
CA SER A 2 19.34 -3.60 -11.53
C SER A 2 17.93 -4.23 -11.57
N ASN A 3 17.69 -5.37 -10.92
CA ASN A 3 16.36 -5.99 -10.91
C ASN A 3 15.39 -5.37 -9.88
N VAL A 4 15.90 -4.72 -8.83
CA VAL A 4 15.06 -4.14 -7.76
C VAL A 4 14.60 -2.73 -8.13
N GLU A 5 15.45 -1.94 -8.80
CA GLU A 5 15.07 -0.62 -9.35
C GLU A 5 13.93 -0.73 -10.38
N ARG A 6 13.95 -1.79 -11.22
CA ARG A 6 12.87 -2.10 -12.17
C ARG A 6 11.53 -2.41 -11.53
N MET A 7 11.51 -2.77 -10.24
CA MET A 7 10.28 -3.11 -9.55
C MET A 7 9.48 -1.86 -9.16
N TRP A 8 10.18 -0.78 -8.82
CA TRP A 8 9.56 0.43 -8.25
C TRP A 8 9.39 1.56 -9.25
N LEU A 9 10.08 1.50 -10.39
CA LEU A 9 9.97 2.45 -11.47
C LEU A 9 9.18 1.89 -12.65
N PRO A 10 8.42 2.74 -13.36
CA PRO A 10 7.90 2.42 -14.67
C PRO A 10 9.01 1.94 -15.61
N ASN A 11 8.77 0.86 -16.35
CA ASN A 11 9.71 0.40 -17.37
C ASN A 11 9.91 1.47 -18.46
N LEU A 12 11.17 1.76 -18.78
CA LEU A 12 11.53 2.60 -19.92
C LEU A 12 11.26 1.85 -21.22
N LEU A 13 10.34 2.38 -22.04
CA LEU A 13 9.97 1.84 -23.34
C LEU A 13 10.80 2.44 -24.47
N GLY A 14 11.26 3.67 -24.29
CA GLY A 14 12.07 4.37 -25.28
C GLY A 14 12.51 5.74 -24.80
N GLN A 15 13.40 6.36 -25.57
CA GLN A 15 13.83 7.73 -25.37
C GLN A 15 13.86 8.44 -26.72
N CYS A 16 13.46 9.70 -26.73
CA CYS A 16 13.49 10.57 -27.88
C CYS A 16 14.35 11.78 -27.52
N SER A 17 15.33 12.08 -28.35
CA SER A 17 16.14 13.29 -28.22
C SER A 17 16.02 14.12 -29.48
N ASP A 18 15.95 15.43 -29.34
CA ASP A 18 16.01 16.33 -30.49
C ASP A 18 17.44 16.35 -31.04
N SER A 19 17.65 15.73 -32.21
CA SER A 19 18.94 15.66 -32.88
C SER A 19 19.44 17.02 -33.40
N SER A 20 18.59 18.05 -33.40
CA SER A 20 18.97 19.41 -33.80
C SER A 20 19.63 20.22 -32.68
N LEU A 21 19.48 19.78 -31.42
CA LEU A 21 20.07 20.42 -30.24
C LEU A 21 21.34 19.66 -29.83
N SER A 22 22.45 20.38 -29.64
CA SER A 22 23.75 19.81 -29.25
C SER A 22 24.24 20.41 -27.94
N GLY A 23 24.90 19.62 -27.10
CA GLY A 23 25.45 20.09 -25.82
C GLY A 23 24.37 20.22 -24.72
N PRO A 24 24.51 21.17 -23.77
CA PRO A 24 23.64 21.27 -22.59
C PRO A 24 22.17 21.61 -22.89
N GLU A 25 21.82 21.95 -24.14
CA GLU A 25 20.44 22.21 -24.58
C GLU A 25 19.72 20.95 -25.08
N MET A 26 20.40 19.80 -25.17
CA MET A 26 19.82 18.54 -25.61
C MET A 26 18.70 18.11 -24.65
N LYS A 27 17.45 18.17 -25.13
CA LYS A 27 16.28 17.70 -24.39
C LYS A 27 16.05 16.23 -24.70
N VAL A 28 15.95 15.42 -23.66
CA VAL A 28 15.59 14.00 -23.75
C VAL A 28 14.18 13.82 -23.19
N VAL A 29 13.31 13.23 -23.98
CA VAL A 29 11.96 12.80 -23.58
C VAL A 29 12.00 11.29 -23.41
N THR A 30 11.63 10.80 -22.23
CA THR A 30 11.54 9.37 -21.95
C THR A 30 10.09 8.89 -22.10
N MET A 31 9.93 7.71 -22.69
CA MET A 31 8.63 7.03 -22.82
C MET A 31 8.60 5.90 -21.79
N LEU A 32 7.69 5.97 -20.84
CA LEU A 32 7.56 5.01 -19.75
C LEU A 32 6.32 4.14 -19.94
N GLU A 33 6.29 2.98 -19.30
CA GLU A 33 5.09 2.15 -19.26
C GLU A 33 3.90 2.92 -18.66
N LEU A 34 2.73 2.74 -19.26
CA LEU A 34 1.52 3.45 -18.85
C LEU A 34 0.99 2.86 -17.54
N GLY A 35 0.92 3.71 -16.51
CA GLY A 35 0.29 3.38 -15.23
C GLY A 35 -1.02 4.14 -15.01
N LYS A 36 -1.87 3.61 -14.13
CA LYS A 36 -3.09 4.29 -13.69
C LYS A 36 -2.78 5.21 -12.50
N PRO A 37 -3.12 6.52 -12.56
CA PRO A 37 -2.93 7.42 -11.43
C PRO A 37 -3.70 6.98 -10.18
N LEU A 38 -3.15 7.32 -9.01
CA LEU A 38 -3.79 7.07 -7.71
C LEU A 38 -4.85 8.13 -7.38
N GLU A 39 -6.06 7.92 -7.88
CA GLU A 39 -7.20 8.77 -7.52
C GLU A 39 -7.82 8.35 -6.19
N MET A 40 -7.74 9.22 -5.17
CA MET A 40 -8.14 8.87 -3.79
C MET A 40 -9.61 8.41 -3.68
N ILE A 41 -10.53 9.06 -4.40
CA ILE A 41 -11.95 8.68 -4.41
C ILE A 41 -12.11 7.25 -4.92
N GLN A 42 -11.43 6.90 -6.01
CA GLN A 42 -11.47 5.55 -6.57
C GLN A 42 -10.85 4.55 -5.60
N LEU A 43 -9.71 4.88 -4.99
CA LEU A 43 -9.04 4.01 -4.01
C LEU A 43 -9.95 3.69 -2.82
N LEU A 44 -10.66 4.67 -2.26
CA LEU A 44 -11.57 4.45 -1.13
C LEU A 44 -12.74 3.52 -1.46
N GLN A 45 -13.10 3.40 -2.73
CA GLN A 45 -14.12 2.46 -3.22
C GLN A 45 -13.55 1.06 -3.50
N THR A 46 -12.23 0.90 -3.54
CA THR A 46 -11.61 -0.42 -3.73
C THR A 46 -11.67 -1.26 -2.44
N PRO A 47 -11.76 -2.60 -2.57
CA PRO A 47 -11.70 -3.50 -1.43
C PRO A 47 -10.47 -3.25 -0.57
N TRP A 48 -10.63 -3.41 0.74
CA TRP A 48 -9.56 -3.16 1.72
C TRP A 48 -8.26 -3.90 1.38
N GLU A 49 -8.36 -5.13 0.89
CA GLU A 49 -7.20 -5.94 0.48
C GLU A 49 -6.33 -5.24 -0.57
N GLU A 50 -6.92 -4.57 -1.56
CA GLU A 50 -6.16 -3.87 -2.61
C GLU A 50 -5.53 -2.59 -2.05
N ARG A 51 -6.25 -1.86 -1.20
CA ARG A 51 -5.72 -0.69 -0.49
C ARG A 51 -4.55 -1.04 0.42
N PHE A 52 -4.66 -2.16 1.13
CA PHE A 52 -3.59 -2.66 1.98
C PHE A 52 -2.35 -3.02 1.14
N LYS A 53 -2.53 -3.62 -0.05
CA LYS A 53 -1.44 -3.87 -0.99
C LYS A 53 -0.70 -2.58 -1.36
N ILE A 54 -1.42 -1.52 -1.71
CA ILE A 54 -0.83 -0.23 -2.08
C ILE A 54 0.02 0.33 -0.93
N CYS A 55 -0.49 0.29 0.30
CA CYS A 55 0.27 0.75 1.45
C CYS A 55 1.48 -0.15 1.75
N LEU A 56 1.37 -1.46 1.53
CA LEU A 56 2.48 -2.41 1.67
C LEU A 56 3.57 -2.14 0.62
N ASP A 57 3.20 -2.03 -0.66
CA ASP A 57 4.12 -1.70 -1.75
C ASP A 57 4.84 -0.36 -1.46
N LEU A 58 4.11 0.63 -0.94
CA LEU A 58 4.69 1.93 -0.58
C LEU A 58 5.75 1.79 0.53
N ILE A 59 5.47 1.06 1.61
CA ILE A 59 6.45 0.92 2.69
C ILE A 59 7.66 0.07 2.26
N GLU A 60 7.48 -0.91 1.37
CA GLU A 60 8.57 -1.67 0.76
C GLU A 60 9.45 -0.78 -0.14
N LEU A 61 8.85 0.12 -0.91
CA LEU A 61 9.57 1.16 -1.67
C LEU A 61 10.36 2.08 -0.73
N LEU A 62 9.74 2.57 0.35
CA LEU A 62 10.43 3.43 1.31
C LEU A 62 11.59 2.71 2.01
N TYR A 63 11.42 1.41 2.29
CA TYR A 63 12.49 0.58 2.82
C TYR A 63 13.66 0.50 1.85
N TYR A 64 13.38 0.28 0.57
CA TYR A 64 14.40 0.29 -0.47
C TYR A 64 15.12 1.66 -0.56
N MET A 65 14.37 2.76 -0.51
CA MET A 65 14.92 4.13 -0.57
C MET A 65 15.80 4.47 0.64
N SER A 66 15.38 4.08 1.86
CA SER A 66 16.18 4.33 3.07
C SER A 66 17.49 3.51 3.07
N ASN A 67 17.46 2.32 2.49
CA ASN A 67 18.63 1.41 2.42
C ASN A 67 19.37 1.49 1.07
N SER A 68 19.23 2.59 0.33
CA SER A 68 19.89 2.77 -0.98
C SER A 68 21.41 2.82 -0.83
N PRO A 69 22.18 2.20 -1.75
CA PRO A 69 23.64 2.28 -1.74
C PRO A 69 24.18 3.70 -1.99
N LEU A 70 23.33 4.61 -2.49
CA LEU A 70 23.68 6.03 -2.69
C LEU A 70 23.45 6.89 -1.45
N GLY A 71 22.98 6.29 -0.35
CA GLY A 71 22.49 6.97 0.86
C GLY A 71 20.96 7.07 0.90
N PRO A 72 20.37 7.36 2.07
CA PRO A 72 18.92 7.44 2.24
C PRO A 72 18.29 8.47 1.30
N ILE A 73 17.42 8.01 0.41
CA ILE A 73 16.76 8.86 -0.60
C ILE A 73 15.53 9.54 0.02
N ALA A 74 15.44 10.87 -0.07
CA ALA A 74 14.21 11.62 0.15
C ALA A 74 13.56 12.00 -1.18
N LEU A 75 12.25 11.80 -1.27
CA LEU A 75 11.39 12.33 -2.33
C LEU A 75 10.99 13.76 -1.95
N LEU A 76 11.49 14.76 -2.68
CA LEU A 76 11.23 16.16 -2.35
C LEU A 76 9.79 16.56 -2.71
N ASP A 77 9.27 16.08 -3.85
CA ASP A 77 7.86 16.21 -4.22
C ASP A 77 7.06 14.94 -3.92
N PHE A 78 7.04 14.50 -2.66
CA PHE A 78 6.22 13.35 -2.27
C PHE A 78 4.74 13.72 -2.34
N GLN A 79 4.05 13.41 -3.44
CA GLN A 79 2.61 13.62 -3.59
C GLN A 79 1.94 12.43 -4.28
N PRO A 80 0.63 12.16 -4.03
CA PRO A 80 -0.06 11.03 -4.64
C PRO A 80 0.04 10.95 -6.18
N ARG A 81 0.13 12.11 -6.85
CA ARG A 81 0.31 12.19 -8.31
C ARG A 81 1.63 11.60 -8.83
N GLN A 82 2.64 11.49 -7.96
CA GLN A 82 3.95 10.92 -8.32
C GLN A 82 3.95 9.40 -8.29
N PHE A 83 2.79 8.78 -8.06
CA PHE A 83 2.64 7.34 -8.00
C PHE A 83 1.55 6.85 -8.94
N VAL A 84 1.79 5.68 -9.52
CA VAL A 84 0.86 5.00 -10.42
C VAL A 84 0.75 3.53 -10.08
N LEU A 85 -0.35 2.91 -10.50
CA LEU A 85 -0.51 1.46 -10.50
C LEU A 85 -0.21 0.91 -11.89
N VAL A 86 0.77 0.03 -11.95
CA VAL A 86 1.04 -0.79 -13.15
C VAL A 86 0.77 -2.24 -12.79
N ASN A 87 -0.18 -2.86 -13.46
CA ASN A 87 -0.59 -4.26 -13.20
C ASN A 87 -0.88 -4.54 -11.71
N GLY A 88 -1.49 -3.59 -11.01
CA GLY A 88 -1.82 -3.71 -9.58
C GLY A 88 -0.65 -3.53 -8.61
N SER A 89 0.52 -3.12 -9.08
CA SER A 89 1.67 -2.78 -8.23
C SER A 89 1.95 -1.28 -8.25
N LEU A 90 2.26 -0.73 -7.09
CA LEU A 90 2.61 0.68 -6.93
C LEU A 90 4.00 0.96 -7.52
N LYS A 91 4.10 2.05 -8.30
CA LYS A 91 5.36 2.55 -8.84
C LYS A 91 5.44 4.06 -8.72
N VAL A 92 6.65 4.60 -8.57
CA VAL A 92 6.92 6.04 -8.55
C VAL A 92 7.28 6.51 -9.95
N THR A 93 6.65 7.57 -10.45
CA THR A 93 6.82 8.02 -11.85
C THR A 93 7.93 9.04 -12.03
N ASP A 94 8.22 9.82 -11.00
CA ASP A 94 9.16 10.94 -11.05
C ASP A 94 10.19 10.79 -9.94
N LEU A 95 11.47 10.72 -10.33
CA LEU A 95 12.62 10.70 -9.44
C LEU A 95 13.56 11.88 -9.70
N ASP A 96 13.16 12.89 -10.48
CA ASP A 96 14.04 14.02 -10.78
C ASP A 96 14.20 14.94 -9.55
N ASP A 97 13.18 14.96 -8.69
CA ASP A 97 13.15 15.70 -7.42
C ASP A 97 13.51 14.81 -6.21
N VAL A 98 14.71 14.23 -6.22
CA VAL A 98 15.22 13.42 -5.10
C VAL A 98 16.55 13.92 -4.56
N THR A 99 16.80 13.65 -3.28
CA THR A 99 18.10 13.87 -2.65
C THR A 99 18.54 12.64 -1.88
N THR A 100 19.82 12.31 -1.95
CA THR A 100 20.47 11.29 -1.10
C THR A 100 21.25 11.89 0.06
N THR A 101 21.34 13.23 0.11
CA THR A 101 22.13 13.95 1.10
C THR A 101 21.23 14.29 2.29
N GLU A 102 21.62 13.81 3.47
CA GLU A 102 20.98 14.23 4.73
C GLU A 102 21.27 15.70 5.02
N LEU A 103 20.33 16.37 5.69
CA LEU A 103 20.42 17.78 6.02
C LEU A 103 21.65 18.07 6.90
N PRO A 104 22.56 18.98 6.52
CA PRO A 104 23.65 19.41 7.40
C PRO A 104 23.10 20.26 8.56
N CYS A 105 23.72 20.11 9.73
CA CYS A 105 23.32 20.80 10.96
C CYS A 105 24.51 21.23 11.81
N ARG A 106 24.28 22.21 12.67
CA ARG A 106 25.20 22.67 13.73
C ARG A 106 24.62 22.40 15.12
N ALA A 107 23.30 22.43 15.25
CA ALA A 107 22.57 22.12 16.47
C ALA A 107 21.25 21.39 16.14
N ASP A 108 20.58 20.86 17.17
CA ASP A 108 19.36 20.05 17.01
C ASP A 108 18.20 20.85 16.38
N GLU A 109 18.19 22.17 16.57
CA GLU A 109 17.18 23.06 15.99
C GLU A 109 17.25 23.13 14.46
N ASP A 110 18.41 22.82 13.87
CA ASP A 110 18.56 22.72 12.42
C ASP A 110 17.89 21.44 11.87
N CYS A 111 17.62 20.45 12.74
CA CYS A 111 17.08 19.14 12.39
C CYS A 111 15.57 19.06 12.59
N MET A 112 14.85 20.02 12.00
CA MET A 112 13.39 20.12 12.09
C MET A 112 12.69 19.65 10.82
N LEU A 113 11.73 18.74 10.97
CA LEU A 113 10.77 18.36 9.94
C LEU A 113 9.44 19.06 10.21
N GLU A 114 9.09 20.00 9.35
CA GLU A 114 7.85 20.73 9.44
C GLU A 114 6.80 20.16 8.48
N PHE A 115 5.62 19.88 9.01
CA PHE A 115 4.45 19.52 8.23
C PHE A 115 3.26 20.40 8.65
N PRO A 116 2.24 20.57 7.78
CA PRO A 116 1.11 21.46 8.07
C PRO A 116 0.40 21.20 9.40
N THR A 117 0.42 19.96 9.89
CA THR A 117 -0.30 19.53 11.10
C THR A 117 0.61 19.14 12.25
N LYS A 118 1.93 19.01 12.03
CA LYS A 118 2.84 18.45 13.03
C LYS A 118 4.30 18.73 12.68
N ASN A 119 5.11 18.94 13.71
CA ASN A 119 6.55 19.10 13.57
C ASN A 119 7.28 17.98 14.32
N PHE A 120 8.45 17.62 13.82
CA PHE A 120 9.32 16.62 14.44
C PHE A 120 10.75 17.14 14.49
N SER A 121 11.40 16.95 15.64
CA SER A 121 12.81 17.26 15.83
C SER A 121 13.63 15.98 15.82
N LEU A 122 14.78 16.02 15.16
CA LEU A 122 15.82 15.01 15.27
C LEU A 122 17.06 15.63 15.94
N GLN A 123 17.99 14.78 16.35
CA GLN A 123 19.25 15.22 16.92
C GLN A 123 20.29 15.46 15.82
N CYS A 124 21.09 16.52 15.95
CA CYS A 124 22.24 16.76 15.11
C CYS A 124 23.39 15.84 15.53
N THR A 125 23.90 15.05 14.60
CA THR A 125 25.03 14.15 14.88
C THR A 125 26.34 14.93 15.03
N LEU A 126 27.35 14.31 15.66
CA LEU A 126 28.71 14.87 15.77
C LEU A 126 29.36 15.15 14.40
N GLN A 127 28.89 14.50 13.35
CA GLN A 127 29.32 14.70 11.96
C GLN A 127 28.60 15.89 11.29
N GLY A 128 27.76 16.63 12.02
CA GLY A 128 27.02 17.79 11.52
C GLY A 128 25.92 17.41 10.53
N LYS A 129 25.23 16.30 10.78
CA LYS A 129 24.11 15.82 9.93
C LYS A 129 22.90 15.40 10.75
N CYS A 130 21.71 15.67 10.23
CA CYS A 130 20.44 15.16 10.75
C CYS A 130 20.20 13.73 10.22
N GLU A 131 20.85 12.73 10.83
CA GLU A 131 20.78 11.34 10.37
C GLU A 131 19.33 10.80 10.40
N GLY A 132 18.88 10.22 9.29
CA GLY A 132 17.53 9.65 9.15
C GLY A 132 16.44 10.68 8.86
N ILE A 133 16.78 11.96 8.60
CA ILE A 133 15.78 12.98 8.30
C ILE A 133 15.06 12.70 6.98
N ASN A 134 15.78 12.17 5.98
CA ASN A 134 15.21 11.78 4.70
C ASN A 134 14.19 10.64 4.84
N GLU A 135 14.54 9.59 5.59
CA GLU A 135 13.65 8.47 5.88
C GLU A 135 12.36 8.96 6.57
N LYS A 136 12.50 9.73 7.65
CA LYS A 136 11.37 10.24 8.43
C LYS A 136 10.46 11.14 7.61
N ARG A 137 11.02 11.96 6.71
CA ARG A 137 10.24 12.79 5.78
C ARG A 137 9.35 11.94 4.88
N ASN A 138 9.93 10.95 4.20
CA ASN A 138 9.18 10.06 3.34
C ASN A 138 8.10 9.27 4.10
N LEU A 139 8.46 8.75 5.28
CA LEU A 139 7.57 7.94 6.10
C LEU A 139 6.34 8.73 6.57
N PHE A 140 6.54 9.96 7.04
CA PHE A 140 5.41 10.80 7.44
C PHE A 140 4.54 11.22 6.25
N ASN A 141 5.15 11.47 5.08
CA ASN A 141 4.41 11.73 3.85
C ASN A 141 3.55 10.52 3.43
N ALA A 142 4.09 9.30 3.50
CA ALA A 142 3.32 8.08 3.27
C ALA A 142 2.14 7.95 4.25
N TYR A 143 2.37 8.24 5.53
CA TYR A 143 1.31 8.26 6.54
C TYR A 143 0.18 9.23 6.20
N ARG A 144 0.52 10.51 5.99
CA ARG A 144 -0.48 11.59 5.85
C ARG A 144 -1.23 11.55 4.51
N TYR A 145 -0.62 11.02 3.45
CA TYR A 145 -1.26 10.93 2.13
C TYR A 145 -1.95 9.60 1.87
N PHE A 146 -1.46 8.50 2.44
CA PHE A 146 -1.94 7.18 2.10
C PHE A 146 -2.49 6.44 3.32
N PHE A 147 -1.66 6.19 4.34
CA PHE A 147 -2.01 5.22 5.38
C PHE A 147 -3.28 5.61 6.14
N THR A 148 -3.39 6.89 6.51
CA THR A 148 -4.56 7.46 7.21
C THR A 148 -5.90 7.19 6.51
N TYR A 149 -5.91 7.19 5.18
CA TYR A 149 -7.12 6.99 4.39
C TYR A 149 -7.33 5.53 3.98
N LEU A 150 -6.24 4.85 3.62
CA LEU A 150 -6.31 3.56 2.96
C LEU A 150 -6.33 2.37 3.94
N LEU A 151 -5.74 2.48 5.14
CA LEU A 151 -5.67 1.36 6.08
C LEU A 151 -6.94 1.10 6.90
N PRO A 152 -7.60 2.10 7.54
CA PRO A 152 -8.57 1.81 8.60
C PRO A 152 -9.95 1.42 8.05
N HIS A 153 -10.36 2.01 6.93
CA HIS A 153 -11.71 1.89 6.42
C HIS A 153 -11.99 0.47 5.90
N THR A 154 -13.08 -0.15 6.38
CA THR A 154 -13.51 -1.53 6.06
C THR A 154 -12.47 -2.63 6.28
N ALA A 155 -11.45 -2.38 7.10
CA ALA A 155 -10.50 -3.41 7.51
C ALA A 155 -11.18 -4.50 8.36
N PRO A 156 -10.74 -5.78 8.25
CA PRO A 156 -11.22 -6.85 9.12
C PRO A 156 -11.09 -6.44 10.59
N VAL A 157 -12.18 -6.58 11.36
CA VAL A 157 -12.28 -6.08 12.74
C VAL A 157 -11.14 -6.57 13.63
N ALA A 158 -10.74 -7.84 13.49
CA ALA A 158 -9.65 -8.43 14.25
C ALA A 158 -8.25 -7.83 13.96
N LEU A 159 -8.07 -7.20 12.79
CA LEU A 159 -6.82 -6.54 12.40
C LEU A 159 -6.79 -5.05 12.77
N GLN A 160 -7.95 -4.43 13.04
CA GLN A 160 -8.05 -3.00 13.35
C GLN A 160 -7.15 -2.53 14.49
N PRO A 161 -6.97 -3.27 15.61
CA PRO A 161 -6.06 -2.84 16.68
C PRO A 161 -4.61 -2.69 16.19
N ILE A 162 -4.13 -3.63 15.36
CA ILE A 162 -2.77 -3.62 14.83
C ILE A 162 -2.61 -2.49 13.80
N LEU A 163 -3.61 -2.30 12.94
CA LEU A 163 -3.61 -1.19 11.97
C LEU A 163 -3.62 0.18 12.66
N LYS A 164 -4.36 0.32 13.76
CA LYS A 164 -4.37 1.53 14.57
C LYS A 164 -3.02 1.79 15.23
N ASP A 165 -2.35 0.74 15.72
CA ASP A 165 -0.99 0.88 16.25
C ASP A 165 -0.01 1.36 15.18
N ILE A 166 -0.05 0.77 13.98
CA ILE A 166 0.75 1.21 12.82
C ILE A 166 0.49 2.69 12.53
N LEU A 167 -0.78 3.09 12.38
CA LEU A 167 -1.15 4.47 12.10
C LEU A 167 -0.63 5.45 13.15
N ASN A 168 -0.80 5.11 14.43
CA ASN A 168 -0.33 5.97 15.51
C ASN A 168 1.19 6.04 15.55
N ALA A 169 1.88 4.90 15.50
CA ALA A 169 3.33 4.84 15.57
C ALA A 169 4.02 5.53 14.39
N THR A 170 3.48 5.38 13.17
CA THR A 170 3.98 6.09 11.99
C THR A 170 3.61 7.58 12.01
N GLY A 171 2.39 7.93 12.41
CA GLY A 171 1.94 9.33 12.53
C GLY A 171 2.63 10.12 13.64
N ASP A 172 3.17 9.43 14.64
CA ASP A 172 4.04 10.00 15.68
C ASP A 172 5.54 9.87 15.36
N LEU A 173 5.89 9.28 14.21
CA LEU A 173 7.28 8.95 13.83
C LEU A 173 8.07 8.21 14.93
N ARG A 174 7.35 7.42 15.75
CA ARG A 174 7.92 6.50 16.74
C ARG A 174 8.54 5.28 16.08
N TYR A 175 8.00 4.89 14.92
CA TYR A 175 8.59 3.86 14.06
C TYR A 175 9.42 4.50 12.96
N GLY A 176 10.55 3.86 12.63
CA GLY A 176 11.21 4.03 11.35
C GLY A 176 10.52 3.17 10.29
N VAL A 177 11.08 3.20 9.08
CA VAL A 177 10.60 2.43 7.94
C VAL A 177 10.73 0.93 8.20
N ASN A 178 11.79 0.49 8.89
CA ASN A 178 12.02 -0.92 9.23
C ASN A 178 10.92 -1.47 10.15
N GLU A 179 10.62 -0.78 11.25
CA GLU A 179 9.58 -1.16 12.20
C GLU A 179 8.20 -1.14 11.54
N THR A 180 7.94 -0.10 10.73
CA THR A 180 6.69 0.03 9.99
C THR A 180 6.52 -1.14 9.01
N LEU A 181 7.54 -1.47 8.21
CA LEU A 181 7.50 -2.60 7.28
C LEU A 181 7.24 -3.92 8.00
N ARG A 182 7.92 -4.19 9.11
CA ARG A 182 7.69 -5.42 9.92
C ARG A 182 6.25 -5.49 10.42
N ALA A 183 5.68 -4.37 10.87
CA ALA A 183 4.29 -4.32 11.33
C ALA A 183 3.31 -4.60 10.19
N PHE A 184 3.54 -4.05 8.99
CA PHE A 184 2.77 -4.38 7.79
C PHE A 184 2.88 -5.85 7.39
N GLN A 185 4.09 -6.42 7.40
CA GLN A 185 4.32 -7.84 7.12
C GLN A 185 3.61 -8.74 8.13
N LYS A 186 3.55 -8.35 9.41
CA LYS A 186 2.77 -9.06 10.42
C LYS A 186 1.27 -9.06 10.10
N VAL A 187 0.71 -7.93 9.68
CA VAL A 187 -0.69 -7.86 9.23
C VAL A 187 -0.93 -8.76 8.02
N LEU A 188 -0.04 -8.71 7.02
CA LEU A 188 -0.10 -9.58 5.86
C LEU A 188 -0.09 -11.06 6.26
N TYR A 189 0.85 -11.46 7.13
CA TYR A 189 0.96 -12.83 7.61
C TYR A 189 -0.34 -13.29 8.28
N LEU A 190 -0.88 -12.50 9.21
CA LEU A 190 -2.15 -12.82 9.88
C LEU A 190 -3.28 -12.96 8.87
N TYR A 191 -3.40 -12.02 7.93
CA TYR A 191 -4.44 -12.01 6.90
C TYR A 191 -4.35 -13.23 5.96
N LYS A 192 -3.14 -13.56 5.47
CA LYS A 192 -2.91 -14.73 4.59
C LYS A 192 -3.18 -16.05 5.30
N SER A 193 -2.67 -16.19 6.52
CA SER A 193 -2.77 -17.43 7.31
C SER A 193 -4.16 -17.67 7.90
N GLY A 194 -5.04 -16.66 7.89
CA GLY A 194 -6.36 -16.75 8.52
C GLY A 194 -6.32 -16.69 10.05
N LEU A 195 -5.15 -16.47 10.67
CA LEU A 195 -5.00 -16.44 12.13
C LEU A 195 -5.75 -15.27 12.80
N TYR A 196 -6.15 -14.26 12.04
CA TYR A 196 -7.02 -13.18 12.54
C TYR A 196 -8.47 -13.62 12.76
N LEU A 197 -8.88 -14.75 12.17
CA LEU A 197 -10.21 -15.31 12.35
C LEU A 197 -10.27 -15.95 13.74
N GLN A 198 -10.97 -15.29 14.66
CA GLN A 198 -11.21 -15.86 15.99
C GLN A 198 -11.99 -17.17 15.85
N ARG A 199 -11.60 -18.21 16.62
CA ARG A 199 -12.29 -19.50 16.63
C ARG A 199 -13.68 -19.36 17.27
N LYS A 200 -14.68 -19.00 16.46
CA LYS A 200 -16.09 -19.12 16.84
C LYS A 200 -16.59 -20.54 16.53
N THR A 201 -17.75 -20.88 17.09
CA THR A 201 -18.53 -22.05 16.68
C THR A 201 -18.70 -22.07 15.17
N SER A 202 -18.52 -23.25 14.56
CA SER A 202 -18.59 -23.40 13.11
C SER A 202 -19.99 -23.09 12.58
N ASN A 203 -20.07 -22.07 11.74
CA ASN A 203 -21.25 -21.64 11.00
C ASN A 203 -21.56 -22.58 9.83
N LEU A 204 -20.60 -23.40 9.40
CA LEU A 204 -20.79 -24.35 8.30
C LEU A 204 -21.81 -25.45 8.59
N ARG A 205 -22.20 -25.66 9.85
CA ARG A 205 -23.22 -26.66 10.22
C ARG A 205 -24.60 -26.38 9.62
N ASP A 206 -24.88 -25.10 9.33
CA ASP A 206 -26.15 -24.67 8.75
C ASP A 206 -26.14 -24.75 7.21
N TYR A 207 -25.05 -25.23 6.60
CA TYR A 207 -24.85 -25.28 5.15
C TYR A 207 -24.69 -26.71 4.63
N ILE A 208 -25.19 -26.95 3.42
CA ILE A 208 -25.01 -28.20 2.68
C ILE A 208 -24.08 -27.94 1.49
N ALA A 209 -23.01 -28.71 1.36
CA ALA A 209 -22.08 -28.58 0.24
C ALA A 209 -22.67 -29.21 -1.04
N LEU A 210 -22.92 -28.40 -2.06
CA LEU A 210 -23.36 -28.84 -3.39
C LEU A 210 -22.23 -28.72 -4.42
N LYS A 211 -21.98 -29.78 -5.19
CA LYS A 211 -21.01 -29.77 -6.29
C LYS A 211 -21.72 -29.49 -7.62
N GLY A 212 -21.12 -28.64 -8.47
CA GLY A 212 -21.66 -28.31 -9.80
C GLY A 212 -22.94 -27.48 -9.77
N PHE A 213 -23.27 -26.89 -8.61
CA PHE A 213 -24.41 -25.99 -8.50
C PHE A 213 -24.08 -24.65 -9.16
N HIS A 214 -24.85 -24.32 -10.20
CA HIS A 214 -24.88 -23.01 -10.82
C HIS A 214 -26.29 -22.45 -10.60
N SER A 215 -26.40 -21.31 -9.92
CA SER A 215 -27.69 -20.62 -9.83
C SER A 215 -28.13 -20.23 -11.23
N THR A 216 -29.31 -20.69 -11.65
CA THR A 216 -29.89 -20.38 -12.96
C THR A 216 -30.77 -19.13 -12.94
N ASP A 217 -31.01 -18.52 -11.78
CA ASP A 217 -31.94 -17.38 -11.65
C ASP A 217 -31.50 -16.28 -10.65
N THR A 218 -31.66 -15.05 -11.13
CA THR A 218 -31.80 -13.73 -10.48
C THR A 218 -30.60 -13.10 -9.74
N ASP A 219 -30.13 -11.97 -10.31
CA ASP A 219 -29.30 -10.90 -9.73
C ASP A 219 -28.60 -11.21 -8.40
N ASP A 220 -27.30 -11.53 -8.48
CA ASP A 220 -26.42 -11.56 -7.31
C ASP A 220 -26.62 -10.26 -6.51
N TYR A 221 -27.04 -10.39 -5.24
CA TYR A 221 -27.21 -9.21 -4.40
C TYR A 221 -25.87 -8.46 -4.31
N LYS A 222 -25.94 -7.13 -4.30
CA LYS A 222 -24.74 -6.30 -4.17
C LYS A 222 -24.39 -6.17 -2.69
N CYS A 223 -23.13 -6.45 -2.35
CA CYS A 223 -22.58 -6.13 -1.05
C CYS A 223 -21.51 -5.06 -1.19
N TRP A 224 -21.19 -4.42 -0.07
CA TRP A 224 -20.14 -3.42 -0.03
C TRP A 224 -19.20 -3.68 1.15
N PRO A 225 -17.87 -3.62 0.95
CA PRO A 225 -17.17 -3.47 -0.34
C PRO A 225 -17.24 -4.76 -1.19
N SER A 226 -17.23 -4.68 -2.52
CA SER A 226 -17.19 -5.84 -3.43
C SER A 226 -16.09 -5.70 -4.48
N LYS A 227 -15.48 -6.82 -4.91
CA LYS A 227 -14.56 -6.90 -6.06
C LYS A 227 -15.29 -6.85 -7.41
N SER A 228 -16.61 -7.03 -7.43
CA SER A 228 -17.44 -7.02 -8.64
C SER A 228 -18.54 -5.96 -8.53
N HIS A 229 -18.82 -5.26 -9.63
CA HIS A 229 -19.96 -4.34 -9.72
C HIS A 229 -21.29 -5.07 -10.03
N LEU A 230 -21.21 -6.32 -10.47
CA LEU A 230 -22.36 -7.12 -10.90
C LEU A 230 -22.97 -7.93 -9.74
N GLY A 231 -22.25 -8.13 -8.64
CA GLY A 231 -22.68 -8.95 -7.51
C GLY A 231 -21.73 -8.89 -6.33
N CYS A 232 -22.09 -9.52 -5.22
CA CYS A 232 -21.23 -9.63 -4.04
C CYS A 232 -20.07 -10.60 -4.27
N MET A 233 -18.86 -10.07 -4.48
CA MET A 233 -17.63 -10.85 -4.62
C MET A 233 -16.61 -10.37 -3.58
N LEU A 234 -16.25 -11.25 -2.66
CA LEU A 234 -15.40 -10.96 -1.50
C LEU A 234 -14.21 -11.92 -1.44
N SER A 235 -13.15 -11.55 -0.73
CA SER A 235 -12.02 -12.45 -0.51
C SER A 235 -12.08 -13.16 0.84
N VAL A 236 -12.07 -14.49 0.79
CA VAL A 236 -12.21 -15.38 1.95
C VAL A 236 -11.06 -16.37 2.05
N HIS A 237 -10.65 -16.67 3.28
CA HIS A 237 -9.55 -17.56 3.59
C HIS A 237 -10.00 -19.01 3.41
N ASN A 238 -11.20 -19.33 3.89
CA ASN A 238 -11.81 -20.65 3.81
C ASN A 238 -13.36 -20.55 3.80
N ALA A 239 -14.02 -21.71 3.71
CA ALA A 239 -15.48 -21.79 3.70
C ALA A 239 -16.14 -21.33 5.01
N GLU A 240 -15.43 -21.45 6.14
CA GLU A 240 -15.92 -21.00 7.43
C GLU A 240 -16.02 -19.46 7.49
N GLU A 241 -15.03 -18.75 6.94
CA GLU A 241 -15.11 -17.30 6.78
C GLU A 241 -16.23 -16.90 5.82
N ALA A 242 -16.38 -17.62 4.71
CA ALA A 242 -17.46 -17.38 3.75
C ALA A 242 -18.86 -17.54 4.37
N ALA A 243 -19.07 -18.61 5.13
CA ALA A 243 -20.31 -18.85 5.88
C ALA A 243 -20.55 -17.75 6.92
N THR A 244 -19.51 -17.34 7.65
CA THR A 244 -19.60 -16.26 8.64
C THR A 244 -20.03 -14.94 8.01
N ILE A 245 -19.47 -14.60 6.84
CA ILE A 245 -19.84 -13.39 6.10
C ILE A 245 -21.27 -13.52 5.56
N CYS A 246 -21.62 -14.65 4.96
CA CYS A 246 -22.97 -14.88 4.42
C CYS A 246 -24.03 -14.76 5.53
N ASN A 247 -23.82 -15.39 6.68
CA ASN A 247 -24.71 -15.27 7.84
C ASN A 247 -24.85 -13.83 8.37
N SER A 248 -23.86 -12.96 8.13
CA SER A 248 -23.94 -11.55 8.52
C SER A 248 -24.76 -10.69 7.55
N HIS A 249 -25.05 -11.19 6.35
CA HIS A 249 -25.82 -10.50 5.32
C HIS A 249 -27.22 -11.11 5.20
N PRO A 250 -28.30 -10.39 5.55
CA PRO A 250 -29.67 -10.92 5.50
C PRO A 250 -30.12 -11.40 4.10
N GLN A 251 -29.50 -10.88 3.04
CA GLN A 251 -29.79 -11.24 1.64
C GLN A 251 -29.01 -12.47 1.17
N CYS A 252 -28.00 -12.93 1.92
CA CYS A 252 -27.17 -14.05 1.50
C CYS A 252 -27.84 -15.38 1.84
N GLN A 253 -28.25 -16.12 0.81
CA GLN A 253 -28.86 -17.44 0.96
C GLN A 253 -27.84 -18.57 0.77
N HIS A 254 -26.86 -18.36 -0.10
CA HIS A 254 -25.80 -19.31 -0.40
C HIS A 254 -24.55 -18.56 -0.85
N PHE A 255 -23.40 -19.22 -0.81
CA PHE A 255 -22.15 -18.72 -1.37
C PHE A 255 -21.46 -19.80 -2.21
N SER A 256 -20.65 -19.36 -3.17
CA SER A 256 -19.74 -20.22 -3.91
C SER A 256 -18.31 -19.73 -3.71
N ILE A 257 -17.35 -20.65 -3.68
CA ILE A 257 -15.93 -20.32 -3.53
C ILE A 257 -15.25 -20.64 -4.84
N MET A 258 -14.60 -19.64 -5.43
CA MET A 258 -13.88 -19.81 -6.68
C MET A 258 -12.47 -20.35 -6.43
N LEU A 259 -11.94 -21.06 -7.44
CA LEU A 259 -10.53 -21.49 -7.46
C LEU A 259 -9.58 -20.31 -7.65
N GLN A 260 -10.05 -19.20 -8.22
CA GLN A 260 -9.24 -18.01 -8.43
C GLN A 260 -8.82 -17.42 -7.08
N LYS A 261 -7.52 -17.20 -6.93
CA LYS A 261 -6.93 -16.58 -5.75
C LYS A 261 -6.66 -15.09 -5.96
N THR A 262 -6.70 -14.33 -4.87
CA THR A 262 -6.22 -12.95 -4.82
C THR A 262 -4.70 -12.89 -4.66
N TRP A 263 -4.10 -11.70 -4.70
CA TRP A 263 -2.65 -11.53 -4.46
C TRP A 263 -2.24 -11.95 -3.03
N ALA A 264 -3.17 -11.89 -2.07
CA ALA A 264 -2.97 -12.42 -0.73
C ALA A 264 -3.17 -13.96 -0.65
N GLY A 265 -3.51 -14.63 -1.75
CA GLY A 265 -3.75 -16.09 -1.77
C GLY A 265 -5.11 -16.50 -1.21
N LYS A 266 -6.03 -15.55 -0.98
CA LYS A 266 -7.40 -15.81 -0.54
C LYS A 266 -8.27 -16.23 -1.73
N SER A 267 -9.26 -17.09 -1.50
CA SER A 267 -10.25 -17.39 -2.52
C SER A 267 -11.19 -16.21 -2.72
N LYS A 268 -11.67 -16.04 -3.96
CA LYS A 268 -12.82 -15.18 -4.26
C LYS A 268 -14.13 -15.93 -4.06
#